data_AF-A0A9J7IVL5-F1
#
_entry.id   AF-A0A9J7IVL5-F1
#
_cell.length_a   1.000
_cell.length_b   1.000
_cell.length_c   1.000
_cell.angle_alpha   90.00
_cell.angle_beta   90.00
_cell.angle_gamma   90.00
#
_symmetry.space_group_name_H-M   'P 1'
#
loop_
_entity.id
_entity.type
_entity.pdbx_description
1 polymer ?
#
loop_
_entity_poly.entity_id
_entity_poly.type
_entity_poly.pdbx_seq_one_letter_code
_entity_poly.pdbx_strand_id
1 'polypeptide(L)'
;MEKLKFTFEVKSIDGKSNFIAITAITTKEDKVFLIPEECQAMSLHKHIQSSKTFFTVKNTLKKRYQTRSVWIKTTQDILQTYVDEDGNMIFQDQFLEEITQEQMATGNKKCSEDPIVKILEKLVESQQNKEKQCMKKFAEKFVIEKFDGKSSSAHQWMEVFEKECERFNLVKEEEKIEILRLFLEKSCTDWYSSMMIKLSLHSEWSEWKSSFLQTYANKGWTASKYALSYRYQSGSLLEYAIKKEKLLLEIRKTIDEGTLIDIIAAGLPDFITDRINKEEMVHTNNLFSELGRLEHLVSRKKMMKKKEDIKPDMKNCGICEKLKKGVRYHSEDSCWFKKSLDNEKDKKQIRLVNNSELECKLQCEDKKN
;
A
#
# COMPACT_ATOMS: atom_id res chain seq x y z
N MET A 1 -43.77 -32.68 -28.94
CA MET A 1 -43.16 -32.92 -27.60
C MET A 1 -44.17 -33.60 -26.69
N GLU A 2 -43.80 -34.66 -25.95
CA GLU A 2 -44.79 -35.43 -25.14
C GLU A 2 -45.07 -34.85 -23.74
N LYS A 3 -44.12 -34.11 -23.16
CA LYS A 3 -44.22 -33.50 -21.83
C LYS A 3 -43.29 -32.29 -21.73
N LEU A 4 -43.69 -31.31 -20.94
CA LEU A 4 -42.90 -30.12 -20.57
C LEU A 4 -42.78 -30.06 -19.05
N LYS A 5 -41.66 -29.55 -18.53
CA LYS A 5 -41.45 -29.37 -17.09
C LYS A 5 -41.70 -27.92 -16.74
N PHE A 6 -42.67 -27.66 -15.88
CA PHE A 6 -43.01 -26.31 -15.44
C PHE A 6 -42.44 -26.07 -14.05
N THR A 7 -41.76 -24.93 -13.86
CA THR A 7 -41.24 -24.48 -12.58
C THR A 7 -42.22 -23.52 -11.94
N PHE A 8 -42.76 -23.93 -10.78
CA PHE A 8 -43.70 -23.15 -9.99
C PHE A 8 -42.99 -22.51 -8.79
N GLU A 9 -43.34 -21.28 -8.46
CA GLU A 9 -42.82 -20.54 -7.31
C GLU A 9 -43.96 -19.83 -6.56
N VAL A 10 -43.88 -19.79 -5.22
CA VAL A 10 -44.78 -18.96 -4.39
C VAL A 10 -44.21 -17.54 -4.26
N LYS A 11 -44.74 -16.59 -5.03
CA LYS A 11 -44.34 -15.18 -5.01
C LYS A 11 -45.29 -14.33 -4.16
N SER A 12 -44.85 -13.11 -3.82
CA SER A 12 -45.63 -12.12 -3.07
C SER A 12 -45.46 -10.75 -3.71
N ILE A 13 -46.57 -10.03 -3.90
CA ILE A 13 -46.56 -8.69 -4.52
C ILE A 13 -46.34 -7.61 -3.46
N ASP A 14 -46.98 -7.75 -2.30
CA ASP A 14 -47.08 -6.71 -1.25
C ASP A 14 -46.53 -7.18 0.11
N GLY A 15 -45.93 -8.37 0.18
CA GLY A 15 -45.45 -8.96 1.41
C GLY A 15 -46.56 -9.51 2.32
N LYS A 16 -47.85 -9.35 1.96
CA LYS A 16 -49.01 -9.83 2.75
C LYS A 16 -49.72 -11.00 2.07
N SER A 17 -49.86 -10.95 0.75
CA SER A 17 -50.52 -11.98 -0.06
C SER A 17 -49.49 -12.84 -0.81
N ASN A 18 -49.76 -14.14 -0.90
CA ASN A 18 -48.94 -15.10 -1.65
C ASN A 18 -49.74 -15.62 -2.85
N PHE A 19 -49.10 -15.73 -4.01
CA PHE A 19 -49.67 -16.35 -5.20
C PHE A 19 -48.68 -17.33 -5.79
N ILE A 20 -49.18 -18.35 -6.49
CA ILE A 20 -48.33 -19.29 -7.23
C ILE A 20 -48.08 -18.68 -8.61
N ALA A 21 -46.85 -18.80 -9.08
CA ALA A 21 -46.40 -18.30 -10.36
C ALA A 21 -45.67 -19.40 -11.13
N ILE A 22 -45.77 -19.43 -12.46
CA ILE A 22 -44.89 -20.23 -13.32
C ILE A 22 -43.75 -19.33 -13.77
N THR A 23 -42.52 -19.68 -13.41
CA THR A 23 -41.34 -18.84 -13.67
C THR A 23 -40.52 -19.32 -14.86
N ALA A 24 -40.56 -20.63 -15.15
CA ALA A 24 -39.80 -21.20 -16.24
C ALA A 24 -40.43 -22.48 -16.78
N ILE A 25 -40.10 -22.81 -18.02
CA ILE A 25 -40.45 -24.06 -18.71
C ILE A 25 -39.17 -24.74 -19.15
N THR A 26 -39.03 -26.03 -18.86
CA THR A 26 -37.89 -26.84 -19.31
C THR A 26 -38.37 -27.91 -20.28
N THR A 27 -37.70 -28.00 -21.43
CA THR A 27 -37.99 -29.02 -22.44
C THR A 27 -37.36 -30.36 -22.07
N LYS A 28 -37.63 -31.41 -22.85
CA LYS A 28 -36.98 -32.73 -22.65
C LYS A 28 -35.47 -32.70 -22.90
N GLU A 29 -34.97 -31.69 -23.60
CA GLU A 29 -33.54 -31.50 -23.91
C GLU A 29 -32.83 -30.66 -22.84
N ASP A 30 -33.44 -30.48 -21.67
CA ASP A 30 -32.95 -29.65 -20.56
C ASP A 30 -32.71 -28.16 -20.90
N LYS A 31 -33.28 -27.68 -22.01
CA LYS A 31 -33.34 -26.25 -22.35
C LYS A 31 -34.37 -25.55 -21.47
N VAL A 32 -33.99 -24.44 -20.84
CA VAL A 32 -34.81 -23.70 -19.89
C VAL A 32 -35.23 -22.37 -20.49
N PHE A 33 -36.53 -22.09 -20.49
CA PHE A 33 -37.15 -20.89 -21.01
C PHE A 33 -37.82 -20.11 -19.89
N LEU A 34 -37.50 -18.83 -19.74
CA LEU A 34 -38.08 -17.97 -18.70
C LEU A 34 -39.42 -17.41 -19.13
N ILE A 35 -40.37 -17.35 -18.19
CA ILE A 35 -41.65 -16.64 -18.39
C ILE A 35 -41.48 -15.20 -17.90
N PRO A 36 -41.81 -14.17 -18.72
CA PRO A 36 -41.76 -12.76 -18.33
C PRO A 36 -42.52 -12.47 -17.04
N GLU A 37 -42.01 -11.60 -16.16
CA GLU A 37 -42.55 -11.37 -14.80
C GLU A 37 -44.06 -11.03 -14.78
N GLU A 38 -44.50 -10.24 -15.75
CA GLU A 38 -45.89 -9.85 -16.00
C GLU A 38 -46.82 -11.02 -16.35
N CYS A 39 -46.26 -12.09 -16.89
CA CYS A 39 -46.98 -13.26 -17.40
C CYS A 39 -46.96 -14.45 -16.45
N GLN A 40 -46.23 -14.39 -15.33
CA GLN A 40 -45.99 -15.57 -14.48
C GLN A 40 -47.19 -15.99 -13.62
N ALA A 41 -48.15 -15.10 -13.36
CA ALA A 41 -49.24 -15.37 -12.43
C ALA A 41 -50.07 -16.59 -12.88
N MET A 42 -50.32 -17.53 -11.97
CA MET A 42 -51.02 -18.78 -12.30
C MET A 42 -52.41 -18.58 -12.92
N SER A 43 -53.05 -17.45 -12.64
CA SER A 43 -54.33 -17.02 -13.23
C SER A 43 -54.27 -16.84 -14.75
N LEU A 44 -53.08 -16.60 -15.31
CA LEU A 44 -52.85 -16.40 -16.74
C LEU A 44 -52.70 -17.74 -17.49
N HIS A 45 -52.38 -18.82 -16.78
CA HIS A 45 -52.09 -20.14 -17.35
C HIS A 45 -53.26 -21.12 -17.15
N LYS A 46 -54.42 -20.78 -17.71
CA LYS A 46 -55.71 -21.47 -17.46
C LYS A 46 -55.66 -22.99 -17.68
N HIS A 47 -55.01 -23.45 -18.75
CA HIS A 47 -54.89 -24.88 -19.07
C HIS A 47 -54.03 -25.67 -18.07
N ILE A 48 -53.08 -25.01 -17.41
CA ILE A 48 -52.28 -25.64 -16.34
C ILE A 48 -53.04 -25.58 -15.02
N GLN A 49 -53.73 -24.46 -14.74
CA GLN A 49 -54.51 -24.27 -13.52
C GLN A 49 -55.61 -25.33 -13.36
N SER A 50 -56.20 -25.84 -14.45
CA SER A 50 -57.19 -26.91 -14.43
C SER A 50 -56.60 -28.32 -14.28
N SER A 51 -55.28 -28.48 -14.37
CA SER A 51 -54.63 -29.79 -14.35
C SER A 51 -54.58 -30.41 -12.95
N LYS A 52 -54.76 -31.74 -12.85
CA LYS A 52 -54.57 -32.52 -11.61
C LYS A 52 -53.17 -32.31 -11.02
N THR A 53 -52.17 -32.14 -11.88
CA THR A 53 -50.79 -31.86 -11.49
C THR A 53 -50.69 -30.55 -10.73
N PHE A 54 -51.33 -29.49 -11.23
CA PHE A 54 -51.36 -28.20 -10.54
C PHE A 54 -52.05 -28.27 -9.17
N PHE A 55 -53.17 -28.99 -9.02
CA PHE A 55 -53.78 -29.18 -7.71
C PHE A 55 -52.81 -29.82 -6.70
N THR A 56 -52.00 -30.78 -7.15
CA THR A 56 -50.96 -31.40 -6.32
C THR A 56 -49.85 -30.41 -5.97
N VAL A 57 -49.40 -29.61 -6.94
CA VAL A 57 -48.41 -28.54 -6.74
C VAL A 57 -48.92 -27.51 -5.73
N LYS A 58 -50.17 -27.07 -5.87
CA LYS A 58 -50.84 -26.11 -4.96
C LYS A 58 -50.90 -26.63 -3.52
N ASN A 59 -51.14 -27.92 -3.33
CA ASN A 59 -51.14 -28.54 -1.99
C ASN A 59 -49.72 -28.71 -1.42
N THR A 60 -48.71 -28.77 -2.27
CA THR A 60 -47.31 -28.98 -1.89
C THR A 60 -46.58 -27.67 -1.57
N LEU A 61 -46.86 -26.62 -2.33
CA LEU A 61 -46.27 -25.29 -2.19
C LEU A 61 -47.03 -24.48 -1.13
N LYS A 62 -46.52 -24.48 0.11
CA LYS A 62 -47.18 -23.84 1.28
C LYS A 62 -46.43 -22.62 1.81
N LYS A 63 -45.12 -22.54 1.60
CA LYS A 63 -44.27 -21.46 2.12
C LYS A 63 -43.91 -20.47 1.01
N ARG A 64 -43.69 -19.20 1.38
CA ARG A 64 -43.22 -18.16 0.46
C ARG A 64 -41.85 -18.53 -0.11
N TYR A 65 -41.62 -18.21 -1.38
CA TYR A 65 -40.40 -18.53 -2.15
C TYR A 65 -40.13 -20.02 -2.33
N GLN A 66 -41.08 -20.88 -1.96
CA GLN A 66 -40.94 -22.30 -2.23
C GLN A 66 -41.12 -22.56 -3.72
N THR A 67 -40.19 -23.29 -4.31
CA THR A 67 -40.19 -23.67 -5.73
C THR A 67 -40.43 -25.17 -5.90
N ARG A 68 -41.05 -25.56 -7.02
CA ARG A 68 -41.15 -26.96 -7.45
C ARG A 68 -41.22 -27.03 -8.97
N SER A 69 -40.43 -27.89 -9.57
CA SER A 69 -40.52 -28.16 -11.01
C SER A 69 -41.19 -29.52 -11.25
N VAL A 70 -42.22 -29.55 -12.09
CA VAL A 70 -43.02 -30.77 -12.32
C VAL A 70 -43.26 -30.99 -13.81
N TRP A 71 -43.12 -32.24 -14.25
CA TRP A 71 -43.45 -32.66 -15.60
C TRP A 71 -44.96 -32.72 -15.79
N ILE A 72 -45.46 -32.02 -16.80
CA ILE A 72 -46.86 -32.03 -17.24
C ILE A 72 -46.89 -32.61 -18.66
N LYS A 73 -47.76 -33.61 -18.88
CA LYS A 73 -47.99 -34.18 -20.20
C LYS A 73 -48.61 -33.10 -21.10
N THR A 74 -48.05 -32.91 -22.29
CA THR A 74 -48.51 -31.86 -23.20
C THR A 74 -49.81 -32.30 -23.87
N THR A 75 -50.95 -31.77 -23.40
CA THR A 75 -52.22 -31.87 -24.12
C THR A 75 -52.21 -30.90 -25.31
N GLN A 76 -53.12 -31.07 -26.27
CA GLN A 76 -53.22 -30.20 -27.44
C GLN A 76 -53.34 -28.71 -27.05
N ASP A 77 -54.15 -28.41 -26.02
CA ASP A 77 -54.31 -27.05 -25.51
C ASP A 77 -53.02 -26.47 -24.90
N ILE A 78 -52.24 -27.29 -24.18
CA ILE A 78 -50.96 -26.86 -23.59
C ILE A 78 -49.93 -26.64 -24.71
N LEU A 79 -49.91 -27.51 -25.72
CA LEU A 79 -49.00 -27.36 -26.85
C LEU A 79 -49.25 -26.03 -27.57
N GLN A 80 -50.50 -25.73 -27.92
CA GLN A 80 -50.88 -24.48 -28.58
C GLN A 80 -50.64 -23.22 -27.71
N THR A 81 -50.62 -23.37 -26.38
CA THR A 81 -50.38 -22.24 -25.48
C THR A 81 -48.89 -21.90 -25.35
N TYR A 82 -48.00 -22.91 -25.42
CA TYR A 82 -46.58 -22.75 -25.07
C TYR A 82 -45.60 -23.00 -26.21
N VAL A 83 -46.09 -23.49 -27.35
CA VAL A 83 -45.28 -23.86 -28.51
C VAL A 83 -46.01 -23.39 -29.77
N ASP A 84 -45.31 -22.65 -30.64
CA ASP A 84 -45.87 -22.23 -31.94
C ASP A 84 -45.85 -23.37 -32.98
N GLU A 85 -46.31 -23.09 -34.20
CA GLU A 85 -46.34 -24.07 -35.30
C GLU A 85 -44.93 -24.49 -35.76
N ASP A 86 -43.93 -23.64 -35.55
CA ASP A 86 -42.53 -23.84 -35.92
C ASP A 86 -41.70 -24.53 -34.81
N GLY A 87 -42.28 -24.74 -33.63
CA GLY A 87 -41.66 -25.43 -32.50
C GLY A 87 -40.93 -24.51 -31.50
N ASN A 88 -41.07 -23.19 -31.61
CA ASN A 88 -40.50 -22.22 -30.67
C ASN A 88 -41.35 -22.13 -29.39
N MET A 89 -40.68 -21.87 -28.27
CA MET A 89 -41.34 -21.68 -26.98
C MET A 89 -41.93 -20.26 -26.90
N ILE A 90 -43.24 -20.17 -26.78
CA ILE A 90 -43.97 -18.89 -26.73
C ILE A 90 -44.93 -18.84 -25.54
N PHE A 91 -45.37 -17.65 -25.15
CA PHE A 91 -46.52 -17.45 -24.28
C PHE A 91 -47.13 -16.07 -24.52
N GLN A 92 -48.45 -15.98 -24.72
CA GLN A 92 -49.16 -14.72 -25.01
C GLN A 92 -48.50 -13.90 -26.14
N ASP A 93 -48.20 -14.55 -27.26
CA ASP A 93 -47.58 -13.95 -28.45
C ASP A 93 -46.16 -13.38 -28.23
N GLN A 94 -45.48 -13.80 -27.17
CA GLN A 94 -44.09 -13.45 -26.88
C GLN A 94 -43.20 -14.70 -26.93
N PHE A 95 -42.02 -14.59 -27.54
CA PHE A 95 -40.99 -15.62 -27.47
C PHE A 95 -40.35 -15.65 -26.08
N LEU A 96 -40.19 -16.85 -25.53
CA LEU A 96 -39.56 -17.04 -24.23
C LEU A 96 -38.03 -17.03 -24.37
N GLU A 97 -37.35 -16.39 -23.41
CA GLU A 97 -35.90 -16.32 -23.39
C GLU A 97 -35.29 -17.66 -22.93
N GLU A 98 -34.45 -18.26 -23.77
CA GLU A 98 -33.65 -19.44 -23.40
C GLU A 98 -32.45 -19.03 -22.56
N ILE A 99 -32.30 -19.63 -21.38
CA ILE A 99 -31.15 -19.40 -20.52
C ILE A 99 -30.15 -20.55 -20.61
N THR A 100 -28.88 -20.20 -20.79
CA THR A 100 -27.76 -21.16 -20.75
C THR A 100 -27.38 -21.49 -19.31
N GLN A 101 -26.71 -22.63 -19.09
CA GLN A 101 -26.21 -23.02 -17.75
C GLN A 101 -25.29 -21.95 -17.13
N GLU A 102 -24.61 -21.15 -17.95
CA GLU A 102 -23.77 -20.02 -17.53
C GLU A 102 -24.60 -18.84 -17.00
N GLN A 103 -25.76 -18.55 -17.60
CA GLN A 103 -26.68 -17.49 -17.13
C GLN A 103 -27.46 -17.90 -15.87
N MET A 104 -27.68 -19.20 -15.65
CA MET A 104 -28.26 -19.71 -14.40
C MET A 104 -27.35 -19.45 -13.17
N ALA A 105 -26.03 -19.34 -13.38
CA ALA A 105 -25.07 -19.02 -12.32
C ALA A 105 -25.05 -17.53 -11.92
N THR A 106 -25.55 -16.64 -12.78
CA THR A 106 -25.40 -15.18 -12.61
C THR A 106 -26.73 -14.44 -12.42
N GLY A 107 -27.88 -15.09 -12.69
CA GLY A 107 -29.20 -14.45 -12.72
C GLY A 107 -30.05 -14.51 -11.44
N ASN A 108 -29.83 -15.45 -10.51
CA ASN A 108 -30.69 -15.61 -9.32
C ASN A 108 -30.15 -14.91 -8.07
N LYS A 109 -30.10 -13.57 -8.14
CA LYS A 109 -29.93 -12.71 -6.96
C LYS A 109 -31.27 -12.37 -6.30
N LYS A 110 -32.06 -13.40 -5.95
CA LYS A 110 -33.18 -13.28 -5.00
C LYS A 110 -33.26 -14.54 -4.13
N CYS A 111 -32.76 -14.39 -2.90
CA CYS A 111 -33.08 -15.14 -1.67
C CYS A 111 -33.43 -16.63 -1.84
N SER A 112 -32.41 -17.48 -1.96
CA SER A 112 -32.54 -18.92 -1.70
C SER A 112 -32.01 -19.21 -0.30
N GLU A 113 -32.90 -19.48 0.66
CA GLU A 113 -32.52 -20.10 1.94
C GLU A 113 -32.25 -21.60 1.78
N ASP A 114 -31.52 -22.02 0.74
CA ASP A 114 -31.07 -23.40 0.68
C ASP A 114 -29.95 -23.57 1.72
N PRO A 115 -30.11 -24.41 2.75
CA PRO A 115 -29.08 -24.61 3.77
C PRO A 115 -27.76 -25.07 3.16
N ILE A 116 -27.77 -25.74 2.01
CA ILE A 116 -26.55 -26.13 1.30
C ILE A 116 -25.89 -24.91 0.64
N VAL A 117 -26.67 -23.98 0.07
CA VAL A 117 -26.16 -22.72 -0.47
C VAL A 117 -25.66 -21.81 0.65
N LYS A 118 -26.37 -21.71 1.79
CA LYS A 118 -25.86 -20.99 2.98
C LYS A 118 -24.62 -21.64 3.58
N ILE A 119 -24.48 -22.98 3.52
CA ILE A 119 -23.29 -23.70 3.97
C ILE A 119 -22.14 -23.49 2.98
N LEU A 120 -22.40 -23.50 1.66
CA LEU A 120 -21.41 -23.23 0.62
C LEU A 120 -21.00 -21.75 0.63
N GLU A 121 -21.92 -20.81 0.74
CA GLU A 121 -21.66 -19.39 0.94
C GLU A 121 -20.92 -19.18 2.25
N LYS A 122 -21.31 -19.79 3.38
CA LYS A 122 -20.49 -19.73 4.60
C LYS A 122 -19.14 -20.41 4.45
N LEU A 123 -19.01 -21.48 3.65
CA LEU A 123 -17.74 -22.17 3.43
C LEU A 123 -16.82 -21.33 2.54
N VAL A 124 -17.36 -20.69 1.50
CA VAL A 124 -16.65 -19.80 0.59
C VAL A 124 -16.34 -18.47 1.27
N GLU A 125 -17.29 -17.85 1.97
CA GLU A 125 -17.06 -16.65 2.80
C GLU A 125 -16.12 -16.97 3.95
N SER A 126 -16.21 -18.16 4.58
CA SER A 126 -15.25 -18.56 5.61
C SER A 126 -13.91 -18.99 5.02
N GLN A 127 -13.83 -19.45 3.77
CA GLN A 127 -12.56 -19.69 3.07
C GLN A 127 -11.93 -18.37 2.65
N GLN A 128 -12.67 -17.45 2.04
CA GLN A 128 -12.20 -16.12 1.67
C GLN A 128 -11.86 -15.27 2.90
N ASN A 129 -12.66 -15.33 3.98
CA ASN A 129 -12.29 -14.71 5.25
C ASN A 129 -11.15 -15.47 5.92
N LYS A 130 -11.07 -16.81 5.86
CA LYS A 130 -9.90 -17.54 6.38
C LYS A 130 -8.65 -17.19 5.61
N GLU A 131 -8.70 -17.05 4.29
CA GLU A 131 -7.59 -16.67 3.41
C GLU A 131 -7.17 -15.23 3.69
N LYS A 132 -8.09 -14.26 3.69
CA LYS A 132 -7.78 -12.86 4.08
C LYS A 132 -7.29 -12.74 5.53
N GLN A 133 -7.84 -13.54 6.44
CA GLN A 133 -7.39 -13.63 7.82
C GLN A 133 -6.07 -14.42 7.95
N CYS A 134 -5.76 -15.31 7.00
CA CYS A 134 -4.49 -16.03 6.90
C CYS A 134 -3.39 -15.07 6.45
N MET A 135 -3.64 -14.28 5.41
CA MET A 135 -2.68 -13.33 4.85
C MET A 135 -2.31 -12.24 5.86
N LYS A 136 -3.27 -11.71 6.62
CA LYS A 136 -2.97 -10.80 7.74
C LYS A 136 -2.16 -11.47 8.85
N LYS A 137 -2.49 -12.72 9.22
CA LYS A 137 -1.72 -13.50 10.21
C LYS A 137 -0.30 -13.82 9.75
N PHE A 138 -0.08 -14.03 8.46
CA PHE A 138 1.26 -14.19 7.90
C PHE A 138 2.00 -12.86 7.94
N ALA A 139 1.35 -11.78 7.50
CA ALA A 139 1.99 -10.46 7.47
C ALA A 139 2.47 -9.99 8.85
N GLU A 140 1.72 -10.28 9.92
CA GLU A 140 2.12 -10.00 11.31
C GLU A 140 3.38 -10.76 11.75
N LYS A 141 3.70 -11.89 11.10
CA LYS A 141 4.87 -12.72 11.42
C LYS A 141 6.08 -12.43 10.54
N PHE A 142 5.93 -11.58 9.51
CA PHE A 142 7.07 -11.17 8.69
C PHE A 142 7.97 -10.27 9.50
N VAL A 143 9.28 -10.49 9.39
CA VAL A 143 10.30 -9.64 10.02
C VAL A 143 10.85 -8.68 8.97
N ILE A 144 9.99 -7.78 8.51
CA ILE A 144 10.33 -6.75 7.52
C ILE A 144 9.67 -5.43 7.90
N GLU A 145 10.42 -4.34 7.81
CA GLU A 145 9.86 -2.99 7.94
C GLU A 145 9.01 -2.65 6.73
N LYS A 146 8.01 -1.79 6.90
CA LYS A 146 7.21 -1.35 5.76
C LYS A 146 8.00 -0.39 4.88
N PHE A 147 7.82 -0.51 3.57
CA PHE A 147 8.48 0.33 2.59
C PHE A 147 7.77 1.66 2.41
N ASP A 148 8.52 2.74 2.57
CA ASP A 148 8.02 4.10 2.44
C ASP A 148 8.70 4.91 1.32
N GLY A 149 9.59 4.27 0.56
CA GLY A 149 10.35 4.87 -0.54
C GLY A 149 11.56 5.72 -0.12
N LYS A 150 11.86 5.86 1.17
CA LYS A 150 12.90 6.78 1.66
C LYS A 150 13.95 6.13 2.56
N SER A 151 13.54 5.20 3.43
CA SER A 151 14.40 4.71 4.51
C SER A 151 15.29 3.51 4.13
N SER A 152 14.91 2.75 3.12
CA SER A 152 15.55 1.48 2.78
C SER A 152 15.90 1.39 1.30
N SER A 153 17.01 0.72 0.99
CA SER A 153 17.35 0.38 -0.39
C SER A 153 16.26 -0.52 -0.99
N ALA A 154 15.61 -0.07 -2.06
CA ALA A 154 14.51 -0.81 -2.70
C ALA A 154 14.92 -2.23 -3.12
N HIS A 155 16.17 -2.41 -3.58
CA HIS A 155 16.72 -3.72 -3.92
C HIS A 155 16.78 -4.64 -2.70
N GLN A 156 17.37 -4.16 -1.61
CA GLN A 156 17.53 -4.97 -0.40
C GLN A 156 16.20 -5.26 0.26
N TRP A 157 15.32 -4.26 0.31
CA TRP A 157 14.00 -4.41 0.86
C TRP A 157 13.21 -5.49 0.09
N MET A 158 13.27 -5.46 -1.24
CA MET A 158 12.62 -6.47 -2.08
C MET A 158 13.22 -7.86 -1.90
N GLU A 159 14.56 -7.99 -1.78
CA GLU A 159 15.20 -9.28 -1.45
C GLU A 159 14.73 -9.83 -0.10
N VAL A 160 14.60 -8.98 0.92
CA VAL A 160 14.11 -9.40 2.25
C VAL A 160 12.65 -9.82 2.15
N PHE A 161 11.82 -9.08 1.42
CA PHE A 161 10.43 -9.42 1.19
C PHE A 161 10.27 -10.79 0.52
N GLU A 162 11.01 -11.04 -0.56
CA GLU A 162 10.97 -12.33 -1.27
C GLU A 162 11.41 -13.50 -0.38
N LYS A 163 12.46 -13.30 0.43
CA LYS A 163 12.91 -14.31 1.40
C LYS A 163 11.87 -14.60 2.47
N GLU A 164 11.15 -13.59 2.93
CA GLU A 164 10.05 -13.80 3.87
C GLU A 164 8.88 -14.54 3.19
N CYS A 165 8.55 -14.22 1.93
CA CYS A 165 7.59 -14.99 1.15
C CYS A 165 8.01 -16.48 1.03
N GLU A 166 9.28 -16.75 0.75
CA GLU A 166 9.83 -18.11 0.71
C GLU A 166 9.74 -18.79 2.08
N ARG A 167 10.10 -18.09 3.16
CA ARG A 167 10.06 -18.61 4.55
C ARG A 167 8.66 -19.08 4.95
N PHE A 168 7.61 -18.43 4.43
CA PHE A 168 6.22 -18.81 4.68
C PHE A 168 5.60 -19.68 3.58
N ASN A 169 6.40 -20.16 2.62
CA ASN A 169 5.93 -20.96 1.49
C ASN A 169 4.81 -20.28 0.69
N LEU A 170 4.91 -18.97 0.46
CA LEU A 170 4.04 -18.27 -0.48
C LEU A 170 4.51 -18.61 -1.91
N VAL A 171 4.02 -19.72 -2.43
CA VAL A 171 4.43 -20.28 -3.73
C VAL A 171 3.72 -19.56 -4.88
N LYS A 172 2.46 -19.14 -4.69
CA LYS A 172 1.68 -18.48 -5.73
C LYS A 172 2.09 -17.02 -5.89
N GLU A 173 2.20 -16.58 -7.14
CA GLU A 173 2.61 -15.21 -7.44
C GLU A 173 1.52 -14.21 -7.05
N GLU A 174 0.25 -14.59 -7.19
CA GLU A 174 -0.90 -13.77 -6.79
C GLU A 174 -0.89 -13.50 -5.28
N GLU A 175 -0.53 -14.51 -4.47
CA GLU A 175 -0.43 -14.40 -3.02
C GLU A 175 0.71 -13.45 -2.61
N LYS A 176 1.85 -13.49 -3.33
CA LYS A 176 2.96 -12.54 -3.14
C LYS A 176 2.54 -11.11 -3.47
N ILE A 177 1.82 -10.91 -4.58
CA ILE A 177 1.32 -9.60 -4.98
C ILE A 177 0.31 -9.09 -3.95
N GLU A 178 -0.63 -9.93 -3.50
CA GLU A 178 -1.66 -9.51 -2.53
C GLU A 178 -1.04 -9.12 -1.18
N ILE A 179 -0.06 -9.90 -0.68
CA ILE A 179 0.58 -9.62 0.60
C ILE A 179 1.50 -8.39 0.53
N LEU A 180 2.09 -8.11 -0.64
CA LEU A 180 2.97 -6.95 -0.85
C LEU A 180 2.31 -5.65 -0.38
N ARG A 181 1.02 -5.46 -0.66
CA ARG A 181 0.27 -4.27 -0.25
C ARG A 181 0.36 -3.98 1.25
N LEU A 182 0.39 -5.02 2.09
CA LEU A 182 0.40 -4.87 3.55
C LEU A 182 1.73 -4.29 4.07
N PHE A 183 2.78 -4.35 3.25
CA PHE A 183 4.12 -3.86 3.58
C PHE A 183 4.50 -2.56 2.88
N LEU A 184 3.55 -1.91 2.19
CA LEU A 184 3.77 -0.61 1.56
C LEU A 184 3.07 0.49 2.36
N GLU A 185 3.69 1.66 2.45
CA GLU A 185 3.11 2.85 3.08
C GLU A 185 3.29 4.11 2.24
N LYS A 186 2.51 5.14 2.59
CA LYS A 186 2.56 6.47 1.96
C LYS A 186 2.32 6.36 0.45
N SER A 187 3.10 7.06 -0.38
CA SER A 187 2.97 7.03 -1.83
C SER A 187 3.20 5.64 -2.45
N CYS A 188 3.75 4.67 -1.72
CA CYS A 188 3.93 3.31 -2.22
C CYS A 188 2.60 2.55 -2.33
N THR A 189 1.58 2.89 -1.53
CA THR A 189 0.25 2.28 -1.67
C THR A 189 -0.48 2.78 -2.92
N ASP A 190 -0.21 4.02 -3.34
CA ASP A 190 -0.76 4.60 -4.57
C ASP A 190 -0.09 3.98 -5.80
N TRP A 191 1.22 3.73 -5.73
CA TRP A 191 1.93 2.95 -6.73
C TRP A 191 1.36 1.53 -6.87
N TYR A 192 1.13 0.83 -5.76
CA TYR A 192 0.52 -0.49 -5.77
C TYR A 192 -0.85 -0.46 -6.46
N SER A 193 -1.69 0.50 -6.10
CA SER A 193 -3.02 0.68 -6.70
C SER A 193 -2.93 0.98 -8.19
N SER A 194 -1.91 1.72 -8.62
CA SER A 194 -1.64 1.97 -10.05
C SER A 194 -1.16 0.72 -10.78
N MET A 195 -0.33 -0.11 -10.14
CA MET A 195 0.14 -1.38 -10.73
C MET A 195 -0.97 -2.41 -10.85
N MET A 196 -1.91 -2.44 -9.89
CA MET A 196 -3.12 -3.26 -9.99
C MET A 196 -3.93 -2.95 -11.25
N ILE A 197 -3.97 -1.69 -11.69
CA ILE A 197 -4.66 -1.28 -12.92
C ILE A 197 -3.85 -1.67 -14.17
N LYS A 198 -2.52 -1.58 -14.12
CA LYS A 198 -1.65 -1.81 -15.29
C LYS A 198 -1.31 -3.27 -15.55
N LEU A 199 -1.08 -4.06 -14.50
CA LEU A 199 -0.56 -5.44 -14.56
C LEU A 199 -1.60 -6.46 -14.09
N SER A 200 -2.52 -6.10 -13.19
CA SER A 200 -3.46 -7.01 -12.51
C SER A 200 -2.80 -7.98 -11.52
N LEU A 201 -3.62 -8.76 -10.79
CA LEU A 201 -3.15 -9.80 -9.85
C LEU A 201 -2.56 -11.02 -10.55
N HIS A 202 -2.94 -11.27 -11.80
CA HIS A 202 -2.53 -12.46 -12.56
C HIS A 202 -1.23 -12.27 -13.34
N SER A 203 -0.64 -11.07 -13.28
CA SER A 203 0.69 -10.82 -13.85
C SER A 203 1.77 -11.57 -13.09
N GLU A 204 2.88 -11.81 -13.77
CA GLU A 204 4.04 -12.41 -13.13
C GLU A 204 4.63 -11.49 -12.04
N TRP A 205 5.11 -12.10 -10.96
CA TRP A 205 5.84 -11.41 -9.90
C TRP A 205 7.08 -10.70 -10.43
N SER A 206 7.72 -11.26 -11.46
CA SER A 206 8.89 -10.70 -12.13
C SER A 206 8.62 -9.28 -12.68
N GLU A 207 7.44 -9.06 -13.25
CA GLU A 207 6.99 -7.77 -13.79
C GLU A 207 6.76 -6.74 -12.67
N TRP A 208 6.10 -7.18 -11.59
CA TRP A 208 5.87 -6.37 -10.40
C TRP A 208 7.18 -5.94 -9.75
N LYS A 209 8.11 -6.87 -9.56
CA LYS A 209 9.45 -6.62 -9.02
C LYS A 209 10.22 -5.63 -9.90
N SER A 210 10.22 -5.84 -11.21
CA SER A 210 10.90 -4.96 -12.16
C SER A 210 10.34 -3.54 -12.09
N SER A 211 9.01 -3.38 -12.12
CA SER A 211 8.34 -2.09 -11.99
C SER A 211 8.65 -1.39 -10.66
N PHE A 212 8.65 -2.15 -9.56
CA PHE A 212 8.98 -1.63 -8.23
C PHE A 212 10.40 -1.07 -8.20
N LEU A 213 11.37 -1.85 -8.67
CA LEU A 213 12.78 -1.43 -8.71
C LEU A 213 12.99 -0.28 -9.70
N GLN A 214 12.30 -0.26 -10.84
CA GLN A 214 12.38 0.89 -11.76
C GLN A 214 11.89 2.19 -11.13
N THR A 215 10.86 2.11 -10.27
CA THR A 215 10.25 3.27 -9.61
C THR A 215 11.04 3.73 -8.39
N TYR A 216 11.48 2.80 -7.55
CA TYR A 216 12.00 3.10 -6.22
C TYR A 216 13.50 2.82 -6.04
N ALA A 217 14.15 2.09 -6.94
CA ALA A 217 15.59 1.93 -6.84
C ALA A 217 16.27 3.27 -7.09
N ASN A 218 17.11 3.68 -6.15
CA ASN A 218 17.94 4.85 -6.32
C ASN A 218 19.00 4.57 -7.40
N LYS A 219 18.79 5.11 -8.60
CA LYS A 219 19.75 5.06 -9.71
C LYS A 219 20.78 6.21 -9.65
N GLY A 220 20.63 7.13 -8.69
CA GLY A 220 21.47 8.31 -8.53
C GLY A 220 22.65 8.08 -7.59
N TRP A 221 23.71 8.87 -7.78
CA TRP A 221 24.93 8.81 -6.95
C TRP A 221 24.75 9.43 -5.56
N THR A 222 23.63 10.08 -5.28
CA THR A 222 23.44 10.86 -4.04
C THR A 222 23.57 10.01 -2.78
N ALA A 223 22.95 8.83 -2.75
CA ALA A 223 23.07 7.92 -1.60
C ALA A 223 24.51 7.42 -1.45
N SER A 224 25.16 7.01 -2.54
CA SER A 224 26.56 6.57 -2.56
C SER A 224 27.50 7.65 -2.06
N LYS A 225 27.34 8.88 -2.56
CA LYS A 225 28.10 10.03 -2.11
C LYS A 225 27.88 10.28 -0.63
N TYR A 226 26.63 10.30 -0.18
CA TYR A 226 26.30 10.50 1.24
C TYR A 226 26.93 9.44 2.14
N ALA A 227 26.75 8.15 1.83
CA ALA A 227 27.30 7.06 2.62
C ALA A 227 28.82 7.14 2.68
N LEU A 228 29.51 7.40 1.55
CA LEU A 228 30.97 7.55 1.51
C LEU A 228 31.44 8.79 2.27
N SER A 229 30.73 9.93 2.14
CA SER A 229 31.08 11.18 2.82
C SER A 229 30.60 11.29 4.26
N TYR A 230 29.86 10.30 4.78
CA TYR A 230 29.34 10.32 6.15
C TYR A 230 30.51 10.24 7.16
N ARG A 231 30.69 11.29 7.97
CA ARG A 231 31.82 11.40 8.90
C ARG A 231 31.35 11.67 10.31
N TYR A 232 32.18 11.29 11.27
CA TYR A 232 31.92 11.52 12.67
C TYR A 232 31.97 13.02 12.98
N GLN A 233 30.91 13.54 13.60
CA GLN A 233 30.84 14.95 14.03
C GLN A 233 30.85 15.07 15.55
N SER A 234 29.97 14.31 16.21
CA SER A 234 29.85 14.27 17.66
C SER A 234 29.00 13.08 18.10
N GLY A 235 29.11 12.67 19.36
CA GLY A 235 28.28 11.60 19.93
C GLY A 235 29.14 10.40 20.32
N SER A 236 28.56 9.21 20.27
CA SER A 236 29.29 7.95 20.41
C SER A 236 30.04 7.61 19.12
N LEU A 237 31.30 7.17 19.26
CA LEU A 237 32.09 6.62 18.16
C LEU A 237 31.47 5.31 17.65
N LEU A 238 30.99 4.47 18.57
CA LEU A 238 30.36 3.20 18.24
C LEU A 238 29.08 3.39 17.43
N GLU A 239 28.18 4.30 17.88
CA GLU A 239 26.95 4.60 17.14
C GLU A 239 27.24 5.13 15.72
N TYR A 240 28.25 5.98 15.60
CA TYR A 240 28.72 6.46 14.30
C TYR A 240 29.16 5.30 13.40
N ALA A 241 30.00 4.40 13.91
CA ALA A 241 30.57 3.31 13.14
C ALA A 241 29.50 2.33 12.67
N ILE A 242 28.56 1.96 13.54
CA ILE A 242 27.40 1.11 13.20
C ILE A 242 26.55 1.77 12.11
N LYS A 243 26.26 3.07 12.26
CA LYS A 243 25.47 3.80 11.27
C LYS A 243 26.19 3.92 9.92
N LYS A 244 27.49 4.17 9.94
CA LYS A 244 28.33 4.24 8.75
C LYS A 244 28.38 2.89 8.04
N GLU A 245 28.59 1.80 8.77
CA GLU A 245 28.55 0.43 8.25
C GLU A 245 27.21 0.16 7.56
N LYS A 246 26.10 0.41 8.25
CA LYS A 246 24.74 0.23 7.70
C LYS A 246 24.57 0.98 6.38
N LEU A 247 24.94 2.27 6.33
CA LEU A 247 24.84 3.09 5.12
C LEU A 247 25.67 2.55 3.95
N LEU A 248 26.83 1.95 4.22
CA LEU A 248 27.68 1.37 3.17
C LEU A 248 27.11 0.04 2.66
N LEU A 249 26.65 -0.82 3.58
CA LEU A 249 26.04 -2.10 3.25
C LEU A 249 24.73 -1.91 2.49
N GLU A 250 23.96 -0.86 2.77
CA GLU A 250 22.73 -0.49 2.03
C GLU A 250 22.97 -0.25 0.53
N ILE A 251 24.18 0.18 0.20
CA ILE A 251 24.58 0.54 -1.17
C ILE A 251 25.30 -0.62 -1.84
N ARG A 252 26.16 -1.32 -1.10
CA ARG A 252 26.90 -2.47 -1.60
C ARG A 252 27.04 -3.53 -0.52
N LYS A 253 26.18 -4.53 -0.60
CA LYS A 253 26.17 -5.70 0.29
C LYS A 253 27.43 -6.58 0.15
N THR A 254 28.08 -6.55 -1.01
CA THR A 254 29.26 -7.37 -1.34
C THR A 254 30.59 -6.64 -1.07
N ILE A 255 30.57 -5.54 -0.30
CA ILE A 255 31.79 -4.86 0.11
C ILE A 255 32.59 -5.77 1.05
N ASP A 256 33.90 -5.86 0.84
CA ASP A 256 34.76 -6.64 1.73
C ASP A 256 34.98 -5.91 3.06
N GLU A 257 35.20 -6.67 4.13
CA GLU A 257 35.34 -6.13 5.48
C GLU A 257 36.53 -5.17 5.62
N GLY A 258 37.64 -5.43 4.92
CA GLY A 258 38.82 -4.55 4.95
C GLY A 258 38.51 -3.17 4.39
N THR A 259 37.88 -3.10 3.22
CA THR A 259 37.42 -1.84 2.62
C THR A 259 36.37 -1.15 3.50
N LEU A 260 35.47 -1.92 4.12
CA LEU A 260 34.46 -1.38 5.03
C LEU A 260 35.10 -0.72 6.25
N ILE A 261 36.07 -1.38 6.89
CA ILE A 261 36.89 -0.85 7.99
C ILE A 261 37.62 0.42 7.56
N ASP A 262 38.30 0.39 6.41
CA ASP A 262 39.06 1.53 5.88
C ASP A 262 38.15 2.76 5.66
N ILE A 263 36.95 2.57 5.11
CA ILE A 263 36.01 3.67 4.87
C ILE A 263 35.40 4.20 6.18
N ILE A 264 35.13 3.34 7.16
CA ILE A 264 34.66 3.76 8.49
C ILE A 264 35.75 4.56 9.19
N ALA A 265 36.98 4.05 9.22
CA ALA A 265 38.13 4.71 9.83
C ALA A 265 38.42 6.07 9.18
N ALA A 266 38.35 6.17 7.85
CA ALA A 266 38.56 7.43 7.12
C ALA A 266 37.57 8.55 7.48
N GLY A 267 36.43 8.22 8.10
CA GLY A 267 35.47 9.21 8.58
C GLY A 267 35.58 9.57 10.05
N LEU A 268 36.53 8.98 10.78
CA LEU A 268 36.84 9.31 12.16
C LEU A 268 37.86 10.47 12.24
N PRO A 269 37.92 11.19 13.39
CA PRO A 269 38.96 12.19 13.62
C PRO A 269 40.35 11.57 13.81
N ASP A 270 41.39 12.28 13.36
CA ASP A 270 42.80 11.82 13.44
C ASP A 270 43.22 11.36 14.84
N PHE A 271 42.85 12.09 15.89
CA PHE A 271 43.20 11.74 17.28
C PHE A 271 42.61 10.40 17.77
N ILE A 272 41.61 9.86 17.07
CA ILE A 272 41.06 8.52 17.29
C ILE A 272 41.77 7.51 16.39
N THR A 273 41.92 7.80 15.09
CA THR A 273 42.55 6.86 14.14
C THR A 273 44.02 6.61 14.46
N ASP A 274 44.74 7.61 14.99
CA ASP A 274 46.11 7.50 15.49
C ASP A 274 46.27 6.52 16.67
N ARG A 275 45.17 6.10 17.30
CA ARG A 275 45.15 5.18 18.44
C ARG A 275 44.70 3.77 18.05
N ILE A 276 44.34 3.55 16.79
CA ILE A 276 43.85 2.28 16.27
C ILE A 276 44.98 1.61 15.48
N ASN A 277 45.31 0.37 15.83
CA ASN A 277 46.24 -0.43 15.06
C ASN A 277 45.51 -1.07 13.86
N LYS A 278 45.82 -0.63 12.63
CA LYS A 278 45.18 -1.14 11.41
C LYS A 278 45.34 -2.66 11.24
N GLU A 279 46.49 -3.23 11.60
CA GLU A 279 46.80 -4.64 11.37
C GLU A 279 45.97 -5.58 12.27
N GLU A 280 45.53 -5.09 13.43
CA GLU A 280 44.69 -5.85 14.37
C GLU A 280 43.19 -5.82 13.98
N MET A 281 42.80 -4.91 13.08
CA MET A 281 41.41 -4.70 12.65
C MET A 281 41.08 -5.57 11.44
N VAL A 282 41.02 -6.89 11.66
CA VAL A 282 40.67 -7.87 10.60
C VAL A 282 39.16 -7.87 10.32
N HIS A 283 38.33 -7.75 11.36
CA HIS A 283 36.88 -7.75 11.27
C HIS A 283 36.28 -6.44 11.81
N THR A 284 35.09 -6.06 11.33
CA THR A 284 34.40 -4.83 11.78
C THR A 284 34.12 -4.84 13.29
N ASN A 285 33.88 -6.02 13.87
CA ASN A 285 33.72 -6.20 15.32
C ASN A 285 34.96 -5.81 16.13
N ASN A 286 36.16 -6.03 15.58
CA ASN A 286 37.42 -5.61 16.22
C ASN A 286 37.45 -4.08 16.31
N LEU A 287 37.11 -3.41 15.21
CA LEU A 287 37.04 -1.94 15.14
C LEU A 287 35.99 -1.41 16.13
N PHE A 288 34.81 -2.00 16.20
CA PHE A 288 33.76 -1.56 17.12
C PHE A 288 34.17 -1.70 18.59
N SER A 289 34.84 -2.79 18.94
CA SER A 289 35.35 -3.01 20.29
C SER A 289 36.40 -1.96 20.68
N GLU A 290 37.33 -1.66 19.78
CA GLU A 290 38.34 -0.61 20.01
C GLU A 290 37.71 0.78 20.08
N LEU A 291 36.75 1.11 19.22
CA LEU A 291 36.04 2.40 19.29
C LEU A 291 35.29 2.56 20.61
N GLY A 292 34.67 1.49 21.12
CA GLY A 292 34.07 1.46 22.45
C GLY A 292 35.07 1.78 23.56
N ARG A 293 36.29 1.25 23.48
CA ARG A 293 37.39 1.56 24.43
C ARG A 293 37.84 3.02 24.35
N LEU A 294 37.78 3.62 23.17
CA LEU A 294 38.22 4.99 22.90
C LEU A 294 37.15 6.07 23.17
N GLU A 295 35.92 5.71 23.55
CA GLU A 295 34.81 6.65 23.84
C GLU A 295 35.17 7.76 24.84
N HIS A 296 36.00 7.42 25.83
CA HIS A 296 36.43 8.37 26.86
C HIS A 296 37.21 9.56 26.29
N LEU A 297 37.87 9.41 25.14
CA LEU A 297 38.63 10.47 24.48
C LEU A 297 37.73 11.57 23.93
N VAL A 298 36.55 11.21 23.42
CA VAL A 298 35.55 12.17 22.95
C VAL A 298 34.98 12.98 24.11
N SER A 299 34.70 12.31 25.23
CA SER A 299 34.17 12.94 26.44
C SER A 299 35.17 13.90 27.08
N ARG A 300 36.45 13.52 27.13
CA ARG A 300 37.55 14.39 27.61
C ARG A 300 37.73 15.63 26.75
N LYS A 301 37.63 15.53 25.42
CA LYS A 301 37.75 16.68 24.51
C LYS A 301 36.63 17.71 24.73
N LYS A 302 35.40 17.26 25.01
CA LYS A 302 34.30 18.15 25.41
C LYS A 302 34.59 18.89 26.72
N MET A 303 35.18 18.22 27.72
CA MET A 303 35.59 18.86 28.97
C MET A 303 36.75 19.85 28.79
N MET A 304 37.72 19.56 27.92
CA MET A 304 38.85 20.46 27.64
C MET A 304 38.38 21.73 26.91
N LYS A 305 37.55 21.61 25.86
CA LYS A 305 36.93 22.77 25.21
C LYS A 305 36.11 23.64 26.18
N LYS A 306 35.36 23.00 27.09
CA LYS A 306 34.57 23.72 28.11
C LYS A 306 35.44 24.40 29.17
N LYS A 307 36.69 23.97 29.37
CA LYS A 307 37.68 24.64 30.25
C LYS A 307 38.41 25.78 29.55
N GLU A 308 38.63 25.69 28.24
CA GLU A 308 39.22 26.79 27.44
C GLU A 308 38.27 27.99 27.30
N ASP A 309 36.95 27.78 27.39
CA ASP A 309 35.95 28.87 27.39
C ASP A 309 35.86 29.66 28.72
N ILE A 310 36.73 29.40 29.71
CA ILE A 310 36.76 30.13 30.99
C ILE A 310 38.13 30.77 31.21
N LYS A 311 38.39 31.85 30.47
CA LYS A 311 39.00 33.13 30.89
C LYS A 311 39.31 33.96 29.63
N PRO A 312 38.49 34.95 29.25
CA PRO A 312 38.99 36.01 28.41
C PRO A 312 39.92 36.88 29.25
N ASP A 313 41.16 37.07 28.80
CA ASP A 313 42.05 38.13 29.27
C ASP A 313 41.27 39.44 29.26
N MET A 314 40.97 39.97 30.45
CA MET A 314 40.26 41.22 30.65
C MET A 314 41.18 42.37 30.23
N LYS A 315 41.23 42.68 28.93
CA LYS A 315 41.89 43.89 28.42
C LYS A 315 41.05 45.12 28.79
N ASN A 316 41.73 46.24 29.03
CA ASN A 316 41.09 47.54 29.21
C ASN A 316 40.27 47.89 27.96
N CYS A 317 39.06 48.40 28.15
CA CYS A 317 38.21 48.83 27.06
C CYS A 317 38.72 50.16 26.47
N GLY A 318 39.20 50.13 25.23
CA GLY A 318 39.72 51.31 24.53
C GLY A 318 38.66 52.41 24.31
N ILE A 319 37.37 52.05 24.23
CA ILE A 319 36.26 53.01 24.14
C ILE A 319 36.12 53.83 25.44
N CYS A 320 36.20 53.17 26.60
CA CYS A 320 36.12 53.82 27.91
C CYS A 320 37.33 54.71 28.18
N GLU A 321 38.51 54.30 27.71
CA GLU A 321 39.76 55.05 27.81
C GLU A 321 39.73 56.32 26.94
N LYS A 322 39.29 56.22 25.68
CA LYS A 322 39.14 57.37 24.77
C LYS A 322 38.16 58.43 25.28
N LEU A 323 37.11 58.02 26.01
CA LEU A 323 36.11 58.92 26.58
C LEU A 323 36.47 59.45 27.98
N LYS A 324 37.68 59.17 28.48
CA LYS A 324 38.17 59.55 29.82
C LYS A 324 37.19 59.17 30.95
N LYS A 325 36.55 58.00 30.86
CA LYS A 325 35.59 57.50 31.87
C LYS A 325 36.20 56.50 32.87
N GLY A 326 37.53 56.47 32.96
CA GLY A 326 38.31 55.55 33.81
C GLY A 326 38.60 54.20 33.14
N VAL A 327 39.56 53.46 33.69
CA VAL A 327 39.98 52.14 33.17
C VAL A 327 38.95 51.09 33.55
N ARG A 328 38.20 50.58 32.57
CA ARG A 328 37.19 49.52 32.75
C ARG A 328 37.56 48.32 31.90
N TYR A 329 37.36 47.12 32.44
CA TYR A 329 37.75 45.86 31.81
C TYR A 329 36.50 45.13 31.31
N HIS A 330 36.30 45.13 30.00
CA HIS A 330 35.24 44.40 29.29
C HIS A 330 35.53 44.47 27.78
N SER A 331 34.92 43.59 26.98
CA SER A 331 35.02 43.68 25.52
C SER A 331 34.42 45.01 25.02
N GLU A 332 34.98 45.54 23.93
CA GLU A 332 34.47 46.76 23.30
C GLU A 332 33.04 46.57 22.76
N ASP A 333 32.70 45.36 22.32
CA ASP A 333 31.35 45.01 21.86
C ASP A 333 30.28 45.11 22.94
N SER A 334 30.67 44.84 24.19
CA SER A 334 29.79 44.95 25.36
C SER A 334 29.86 46.34 26.01
N CYS A 335 30.60 47.28 25.42
CA CYS A 335 30.76 48.62 25.96
C CYS A 335 29.48 49.43 25.80
N TRP A 336 28.94 49.93 26.91
CA TRP A 336 27.78 50.82 26.93
C TRP A 336 27.94 52.02 25.99
N PHE A 337 29.15 52.55 25.86
CA PHE A 337 29.43 53.74 25.08
C PHE A 337 29.58 53.49 23.57
N LYS A 338 29.55 52.22 23.11
CA LYS A 338 29.69 51.86 21.68
C LYS A 338 28.58 52.48 20.80
N LYS A 339 27.33 52.47 21.28
CA LYS A 339 26.17 53.05 20.56
C LYS A 339 26.30 54.55 20.26
N SER A 340 27.10 55.28 21.04
CA SER A 340 27.32 56.72 20.81
C SER A 340 28.28 57.00 19.64
N LEU A 341 29.16 56.05 19.31
CA LEU A 341 30.12 56.16 18.20
C LEU A 341 29.53 55.69 16.86
N ASP A 342 28.67 54.67 16.89
CA ASP A 342 28.04 54.14 15.68
C ASP A 342 27.03 55.15 15.08
N ASN A 343 26.28 55.86 15.93
CA ASN A 343 25.36 56.93 15.49
C ASN A 343 26.06 58.15 14.84
N GLU A 344 27.35 58.39 15.11
CA GLU A 344 28.12 59.45 14.44
C GLU A 344 28.67 59.01 13.08
N LYS A 345 28.89 57.70 12.87
CA LYS A 345 29.36 57.14 11.59
C LYS A 345 28.24 57.03 10.56
N ASP A 346 27.03 56.63 10.97
CA ASP A 346 25.89 56.47 10.05
C ASP A 346 25.44 57.79 9.43
N LYS A 347 25.60 58.93 10.12
CA LYS A 347 25.32 60.26 9.56
C LYS A 347 26.27 60.68 8.43
N LYS A 348 27.44 60.03 8.30
CA LYS A 348 28.44 60.35 7.27
C LYS A 348 28.32 59.50 6.00
N GLN A 349 27.57 58.39 6.01
CA GLN A 349 27.48 57.47 4.87
C GLN A 349 26.25 57.67 3.95
N ILE A 350 25.27 58.51 4.29
CA ILE A 350 24.05 58.74 3.46
C ILE A 350 24.28 59.77 2.33
N ARG A 351 25.47 59.80 1.72
CA ARG A 351 25.71 60.55 0.48
C ARG A 351 26.75 59.81 -0.35
N LEU A 352 26.31 58.89 -1.22
CA LEU A 352 26.83 58.67 -2.58
C LEU A 352 26.50 57.24 -3.10
N VAL A 353 25.89 57.23 -4.30
CA VAL A 353 25.83 56.17 -5.34
C VAL A 353 24.79 55.05 -5.17
N ASN A 354 24.09 54.52 -6.19
CA ASN A 354 23.42 54.97 -7.44
C ASN A 354 22.66 53.70 -7.92
N ASN A 355 21.35 53.79 -8.20
CA ASN A 355 20.46 52.66 -8.47
C ASN A 355 20.50 52.20 -9.94
N SER A 356 21.31 51.19 -10.29
CA SER A 356 21.23 50.58 -11.63
C SER A 356 21.51 49.07 -11.74
N GLU A 357 21.80 48.35 -10.65
CA GLU A 357 22.12 46.91 -10.72
C GLU A 357 21.07 45.95 -10.14
N LEU A 358 19.93 46.45 -9.65
CA LEU A 358 18.91 45.61 -9.00
C LEU A 358 17.73 45.18 -9.91
N GLU A 359 17.69 45.60 -11.17
CA GLU A 359 16.57 45.24 -12.08
C GLU A 359 16.83 44.06 -13.03
N CYS A 360 18.00 43.41 -13.00
CA CYS A 360 18.28 42.26 -13.90
C CYS A 360 18.05 40.86 -13.31
N LYS A 361 17.50 40.71 -12.10
CA LYS A 361 17.25 39.38 -11.49
C LYS A 361 15.80 39.06 -11.12
N LEU A 362 14.85 39.94 -11.43
CA LEU A 362 13.44 39.76 -11.08
C LEU A 362 12.49 39.56 -12.28
N GLN A 363 13.01 39.31 -13.49
CA GLN A 363 12.18 39.18 -14.70
C GLN A 363 12.32 37.85 -15.47
N CYS A 364 12.93 36.81 -14.92
CA CYS A 364 13.00 35.49 -15.60
C CYS A 364 12.52 34.30 -14.75
N GLU A 365 11.72 34.56 -13.71
CA GLU A 365 10.83 33.54 -13.14
C GLU A 365 9.38 33.98 -13.41
N ASP A 366 8.91 33.74 -14.63
CA ASP A 366 7.49 33.47 -14.95
C ASP A 366 7.31 33.34 -16.47
N LYS A 367 7.15 32.10 -16.94
CA LYS A 367 5.94 31.66 -17.68
C LYS A 367 6.05 30.22 -18.19
N LYS A 368 5.01 29.46 -17.79
CA LYS A 368 4.55 28.18 -18.29
C LYS A 368 4.55 28.10 -19.82
N ASN A 369 5.04 26.98 -20.37
CA ASN A 369 4.25 26.00 -21.13
C ASN A 369 5.02 24.67 -21.22
#